data_AF-A0A968CA82-F1
#
_entry.id   AF-A0A968CA82-F1
#
_cell.length_a   1.000
_cell.length_b   1.000
_cell.length_c   1.000
_cell.angle_alpha   90.00
_cell.angle_beta   90.00
_cell.angle_gamma   90.00
#
_symmetry.space_group_name_H-M   'P 1'
#
loop_
_entity.id
_entity.type
_entity.pdbx_description
1 polymer ?
#
loop_
_entity_poly.entity_id
_entity_poly.type
_entity_poly.pdbx_seq_one_letter_code
_entity_poly.pdbx_strand_id
1 'polypeptide(L)'
;TAASLAYGLDKEGQDQTILVYDLGGGTFDVSVLEIGEGVFEVKSTSGDTQLGGDDWDQRVIDWLVKTFKDDTGVDLGKDNMALQRLK
;
A
#
# COMPACT_ATOMS: atom_id res chain seq x y z
N THR A 1 12.35 0.20 -5.63
CA THR A 1 13.75 -0.15 -5.98
C THR A 1 14.39 -1.23 -5.10
N ALA A 2 14.23 -1.24 -3.78
CA ALA A 2 14.80 -2.32 -2.94
C ALA A 2 14.20 -3.71 -3.27
N ALA A 3 12.88 -3.78 -3.48
CA ALA A 3 12.18 -5.01 -3.86
C ALA A 3 12.70 -5.60 -5.20
N SER A 4 13.01 -4.75 -6.18
CA SER A 4 13.56 -5.20 -7.47
C SER A 4 15.00 -5.72 -7.36
N LEU A 5 15.82 -5.13 -6.49
CA LEU A 5 17.17 -5.64 -6.22
C LEU A 5 17.09 -7.07 -5.64
N ALA A 6 16.22 -7.27 -4.64
CA ALA A 6 16.00 -8.60 -4.06
C ALA A 6 15.48 -9.62 -5.09
N TYR A 7 14.58 -9.20 -5.99
CA TYR A 7 14.05 -10.07 -7.04
C TYR A 7 15.11 -10.49 -8.08
N GLY A 8 16.06 -9.60 -8.40
CA GLY A 8 17.06 -9.85 -9.45
C GLY A 8 18.31 -10.60 -9.01
N LEU A 9 18.54 -10.81 -7.69
CA LEU A 9 19.74 -11.48 -7.16
C LEU A 9 19.96 -12.89 -7.72
N ASP A 10 18.88 -13.66 -7.93
CA ASP A 10 18.96 -15.06 -8.40
C ASP A 10 18.65 -15.22 -9.89
N LYS A 11 18.44 -14.11 -10.62
CA LYS A 11 18.00 -14.12 -12.03
C LYS A 11 19.08 -13.68 -13.02
N GLU A 12 20.33 -13.94 -12.69
CA GLU A 12 21.49 -13.60 -13.51
C GLU A 12 21.36 -14.15 -14.95
N GLY A 13 21.61 -13.30 -15.95
CA GLY A 13 21.70 -13.69 -17.37
C GLY A 13 20.41 -13.61 -18.18
N GLN A 14 19.30 -13.09 -17.63
CA GLN A 14 18.09 -12.81 -18.40
C GLN A 14 17.75 -11.33 -18.40
N ASP A 15 17.79 -10.73 -19.59
CA ASP A 15 17.28 -9.38 -19.79
C ASP A 15 15.75 -9.39 -19.62
N GLN A 16 15.26 -8.60 -18.66
CA GLN A 16 13.83 -8.51 -18.38
C GLN A 16 13.43 -7.11 -17.97
N THR A 17 12.27 -6.68 -18.44
CA THR A 17 11.58 -5.49 -17.94
C THR A 17 10.57 -5.92 -16.90
N ILE A 18 10.62 -5.32 -15.71
CA ILE A 18 9.71 -5.61 -14.60
C ILE A 18 8.94 -4.36 -14.17
N LEU A 19 7.73 -4.58 -13.66
CA LEU A 19 6.95 -3.59 -12.94
C LEU A 19 6.99 -3.94 -11.44
N VAL A 20 7.46 -3.02 -10.62
CA VAL A 20 7.29 -3.10 -9.17
C VAL A 20 6.02 -2.35 -8.82
N TYR A 21 5.09 -3.05 -8.19
CA TYR A 21 3.85 -2.51 -7.63
C TYR A 21 3.96 -2.62 -6.11
N ASP A 22 4.02 -1.48 -5.42
CA ASP A 22 4.16 -1.40 -3.97
C ASP A 22 2.99 -0.60 -3.38
N LEU A 23 2.06 -1.29 -2.73
CA LEU A 23 0.92 -0.67 -2.05
C LEU A 23 1.05 -0.93 -0.56
N GLY A 24 1.60 0.06 0.15
CA GLY A 24 1.85 0.01 1.57
C GLY A 24 0.68 0.51 2.40
N GLY A 25 0.96 0.81 3.68
CA GLY A 25 -0.03 1.36 4.61
C GLY A 25 -0.44 2.80 4.28
N GLY A 26 0.46 3.64 3.77
CA GLY A 26 0.15 5.05 3.50
C GLY A 26 0.66 5.58 2.18
N THR A 27 1.39 4.77 1.40
CA THR A 27 1.89 5.16 0.09
C THR A 27 1.67 4.05 -0.93
N PHE A 28 1.47 4.47 -2.17
CA PHE A 28 1.39 3.63 -3.34
C PHE A 28 2.45 4.06 -4.33
N ASP A 29 3.37 3.15 -4.64
CA ASP A 29 4.51 3.40 -5.52
C ASP A 29 4.55 2.37 -6.66
N VAL A 30 4.84 2.85 -7.86
CA VAL A 30 5.00 2.02 -9.06
C VAL A 30 6.29 2.39 -9.76
N SER A 31 7.11 1.39 -10.07
CA SER A 31 8.36 1.61 -10.83
C SER A 31 8.49 0.60 -11.95
N VAL A 32 8.93 1.05 -13.12
CA VAL A 32 9.36 0.18 -14.23
C VAL A 32 10.87 0.10 -14.21
N LEU A 33 11.41 -1.12 -14.21
CA LEU A 33 12.85 -1.37 -14.21
C LEU A 33 13.23 -2.33 -15.33
N GLU A 34 14.43 -2.13 -15.87
CA GLU A 34 15.12 -3.09 -16.72
C GLU A 34 16.24 -3.75 -15.91
N ILE A 35 16.32 -5.07 -16.00
CA ILE A 35 17.37 -5.89 -15.39
C ILE A 35 18.12 -6.55 -16.55
N GLY A 36 19.43 -6.35 -16.61
CA GLY A 36 20.29 -6.96 -17.63
C GLY A 36 21.76 -6.83 -17.24
N GLU A 37 22.58 -7.82 -17.59
CA GLU A 37 24.04 -7.83 -17.32
C GLU A 37 24.44 -7.52 -15.85
N GLY A 38 23.59 -7.87 -14.88
CA GLY A 38 23.81 -7.57 -13.45
C GLY A 38 23.55 -6.10 -13.07
N VAL A 39 23.02 -5.30 -13.98
CA VAL A 39 22.63 -3.90 -13.77
C VAL A 39 21.11 -3.77 -13.66
N PHE A 40 20.68 -2.86 -12.79
CA PHE A 40 19.28 -2.49 -12.59
C PHE A 40 19.10 -1.03 -13.01
N GLU A 41 18.29 -0.77 -14.04
CA GLU A 41 17.98 0.59 -14.50
C GLU A 41 16.52 0.92 -14.22
N VAL A 42 16.26 2.00 -13.51
CA VAL A 42 14.90 2.53 -13.30
C VAL A 42 14.53 3.37 -14.52
N LYS A 43 13.51 2.94 -15.28
CA LYS A 43 13.04 3.67 -16.47
C LYS A 43 12.04 4.75 -16.10
N SER A 44 11.18 4.47 -15.13
CA SER A 44 10.20 5.42 -14.63
C SER A 44 9.74 5.04 -13.23
N THR A 45 9.32 6.04 -12.48
CA THR A 45 8.66 5.88 -11.19
C THR A 45 7.51 6.87 -11.06
N SER A 46 6.41 6.43 -10.48
CA SER A 46 5.24 7.25 -10.18
C SER A 46 4.52 6.66 -8.97
N GLY A 47 3.53 7.37 -8.42
CA GLY A 47 2.84 6.93 -7.22
C GLY A 47 1.98 8.02 -6.61
N ASP A 48 1.35 7.66 -5.48
CA ASP A 48 0.60 8.55 -4.61
C ASP A 48 1.08 8.36 -3.16
N THR A 49 1.61 9.44 -2.57
CA THR A 49 2.17 9.43 -1.21
C THR A 49 1.11 9.50 -0.11
N GLN A 50 -0.17 9.50 -0.48
CA GLN A 50 -1.31 9.58 0.44
C GLN A 50 -2.36 8.51 0.13
N LEU A 51 -1.96 7.42 -0.52
CA LEU A 51 -2.81 6.28 -0.83
C LEU A 51 -2.21 5.02 -0.23
N GLY A 52 -2.96 4.30 0.60
CA GLY A 52 -2.49 3.03 1.15
C GLY A 52 -3.53 2.37 2.05
N GLY A 53 -3.15 1.27 2.71
CA GLY A 53 -4.01 0.51 3.61
C GLY A 53 -4.77 1.35 4.67
N ASP A 54 -4.22 2.46 5.13
CA ASP A 54 -4.87 3.40 6.04
C ASP A 54 -6.20 3.94 5.47
N ASP A 55 -6.30 4.16 4.14
CA ASP A 55 -7.58 4.55 3.52
C ASP A 55 -8.62 3.43 3.62
N TRP A 56 -8.19 2.17 3.48
CA TRP A 56 -9.06 1.00 3.55
C TRP A 56 -9.53 0.80 4.99
N ASP A 57 -8.61 0.90 5.95
CA ASP A 57 -8.91 0.87 7.39
C ASP A 57 -9.94 1.95 7.72
N GLN A 58 -9.74 3.19 7.25
CA GLN A 58 -10.69 4.27 7.48
C GLN A 58 -12.07 3.97 6.90
N ARG A 59 -12.17 3.42 5.68
CA ARG A 59 -13.47 3.06 5.08
C ARG A 59 -14.18 1.95 5.85
N VAL A 60 -13.45 0.98 6.39
CA VAL A 60 -14.03 -0.07 7.23
C VAL A 60 -14.50 0.51 8.56
N ILE A 61 -13.69 1.37 9.19
CA ILE A 61 -14.05 2.05 10.45
C ILE A 61 -15.32 2.90 10.26
N ASP A 62 -15.40 3.70 9.19
CA ASP A 62 -16.56 4.53 8.89
C ASP A 62 -17.83 3.68 8.72
N TRP A 63 -17.70 2.55 8.02
CA TRP A 63 -18.80 1.60 7.85
C TRP A 63 -19.24 0.98 9.19
N LEU A 64 -18.30 0.58 10.06
CA LEU A 64 -18.61 0.04 11.39
C LEU A 64 -19.28 1.07 12.29
N VAL A 65 -18.75 2.30 12.35
CA VAL A 65 -19.32 3.40 13.15
C VAL A 65 -20.75 3.72 12.70
N LYS A 66 -20.97 3.81 11.39
CA LYS A 66 -22.30 4.05 10.83
C LYS A 66 -23.26 2.93 11.19
N THR A 67 -22.88 1.67 10.93
CA THR A 67 -23.74 0.51 11.18
C THR A 67 -24.11 0.40 12.66
N PHE A 68 -23.14 0.58 13.56
CA PHE A 68 -23.39 0.53 14.99
C PHE A 68 -24.34 1.64 15.46
N LYS A 69 -24.20 2.85 14.91
CA LYS A 69 -25.08 3.97 15.20
C LYS A 69 -26.50 3.73 14.71
N ASP A 70 -26.65 3.17 13.50
CA ASP A 70 -27.96 2.84 12.92
C ASP A 70 -28.68 1.75 13.74
N ASP A 71 -27.93 0.75 14.25
CA ASP A 71 -28.49 -0.37 15.01
C ASP A 71 -28.77 -0.07 16.49
N THR A 72 -27.93 0.75 17.13
CA THR A 72 -27.96 0.97 18.59
C THR A 72 -28.32 2.39 19.02
N GLY A 73 -28.28 3.34 18.08
CA GLY A 73 -28.41 4.78 18.35
C GLY A 73 -27.17 5.42 18.98
N VAL A 74 -26.12 4.65 19.30
CA VAL A 74 -24.89 5.13 19.94
C VAL A 74 -23.83 5.46 18.88
N ASP A 75 -23.23 6.63 18.97
CA ASP A 75 -22.23 7.11 18.02
C ASP A 75 -20.80 6.85 18.54
N LEU A 76 -20.20 5.73 18.10
CA LEU A 76 -18.83 5.36 18.47
C LEU A 76 -17.77 6.34 17.95
N GLY A 77 -18.09 7.14 16.92
CA GLY A 77 -17.18 8.17 16.39
C GLY A 77 -16.86 9.29 17.38
N LYS A 78 -17.61 9.38 18.50
CA LYS A 78 -17.36 10.36 19.56
C LYS A 78 -16.51 9.82 20.71
N ASP A 79 -16.21 8.53 20.72
CA ASP A 79 -15.38 7.89 21.74
C ASP A 79 -13.99 7.59 21.16
N ASN A 80 -13.00 8.40 21.55
CA ASN A 80 -11.62 8.26 21.10
C ASN A 80 -11.00 6.90 21.48
N MET A 81 -11.39 6.30 22.62
CA MET A 81 -10.89 4.97 22.98
C MET A 81 -11.54 3.88 22.13
N ALA A 82 -12.82 4.02 21.79
CA ALA A 82 -13.49 3.08 20.91
C ALA A 82 -12.90 3.15 19.49
N LEU A 83 -12.69 4.35 18.95
CA LEU A 83 -12.05 4.55 17.65
C LEU A 83 -10.64 3.95 17.60
N GLN A 84 -9.84 4.14 18.65
CA GLN A 84 -8.50 3.55 18.72
C GLN A 84 -8.51 2.02 18.75
N ARG A 85 -9.61 1.38 19.17
CA ARG A 85 -9.76 -0.09 19.16
C ARG A 85 -10.33 -0.62 17.84
N LEU A 86 -10.94 0.24 17.03
CA LEU A 86 -11.45 -0.12 15.71
C LEU A 86 -10.34 -0.08 14.65
N LYS A 87 -9.29 0.72 14.88
CA LYS A 87 -8.04 0.70 14.14
C LYS A 87 -7.13 -0.41 14.65
#